data_AF-A0AAV4GTB2-F1
#
_entry.id   AF-A0AAV4GTB2-F1
#
_cell.length_a   1.000
_cell.length_b   1.000
_cell.length_c   1.000
_cell.angle_alpha   90.00
_cell.angle_beta   90.00
_cell.angle_gamma   90.00
#
_symmetry.space_group_name_H-M   'P 1'
#
loop_
_entity.id
_entity.type
_entity.pdbx_description
1 polymer ?
#
loop_
_entity_poly.entity_id
_entity_poly.type
_entity_poly.pdbx_seq_one_letter_code
_entity_poly.pdbx_strand_id
1 'polypeptide(L)'
;MPATADLYWAAMAVLLILIVGFWYRTVRKRTKTNSRFSLESTREVRAGDGLKYRVHTSHKNADSAADTMAELNRRAIELIRHLRDKYLRGPAAGRSSARKKAVSRLLERYNPDSLAENSPCDPGGDTSFTIDKGAILALCLREKDPAQSGDPAAHDIHSLNTLAFVLVHELTHIAIKDSGHPPRYWQAFKFILEEAVETGFLEKVDYGRHPVQYCGETIEYSPLFDHSVQALV
;
A
#
# COMPACT_ATOMS: atom_id res chain seq x y z
N MET A 1 -19.08 8.29 -59.34
CA MET A 1 -19.73 8.42 -58.02
C MET A 1 -19.49 7.22 -57.05
N PRO A 2 -18.29 6.59 -56.96
CA PRO A 2 -18.03 5.55 -55.92
C PRO A 2 -17.37 6.07 -54.63
N ALA A 3 -16.62 7.19 -54.69
CA ALA A 3 -15.76 7.64 -53.60
C ALA A 3 -16.49 8.04 -52.30
N THR A 4 -17.78 8.38 -52.37
CA THR A 4 -18.56 8.81 -51.20
C THR A 4 -19.09 7.65 -50.36
N ALA A 5 -19.34 6.49 -50.98
CA ALA A 5 -19.83 5.30 -50.29
C ALA A 5 -18.72 4.64 -49.47
N ASP A 6 -17.51 4.56 -50.02
CA ASP A 6 -16.35 4.02 -49.31
C ASP A 6 -15.98 4.88 -48.09
N LEU A 7 -16.05 6.21 -48.23
CA LEU A 7 -15.83 7.13 -47.13
C LEU A 7 -16.90 7.00 -46.03
N TYR A 8 -18.16 6.76 -46.40
CA TYR A 8 -19.25 6.53 -45.45
C TYR A 8 -19.08 5.23 -44.67
N TRP A 9 -18.75 4.11 -45.33
CA TRP A 9 -18.50 2.83 -44.67
C TRP A 9 -17.26 2.87 -43.78
N ALA A 10 -16.19 3.54 -44.22
CA ALA A 10 -15.01 3.77 -43.39
C ALA A 10 -15.36 4.60 -42.14
N ALA A 11 -16.14 5.67 -42.28
CA ALA A 11 -16.59 6.48 -41.15
C ALA A 11 -17.49 5.70 -40.18
N MET A 12 -18.41 4.87 -40.70
CA MET A 12 -19.26 3.99 -39.87
C MET A 12 -18.44 2.92 -39.14
N ALA A 13 -17.45 2.32 -39.79
CA ALA A 13 -16.57 1.34 -39.15
C ALA A 13 -15.74 1.98 -38.02
N VAL A 14 -15.18 3.17 -38.24
CA VAL A 14 -14.47 3.93 -37.21
C VAL A 14 -15.40 4.28 -36.05
N LEU A 15 -16.61 4.78 -36.33
CA LEU A 15 -17.59 5.09 -35.30
C LEU A 15 -17.99 3.85 -34.48
N LEU A 16 -18.20 2.71 -35.13
CA LEU A 16 -18.51 1.45 -34.46
C LEU A 16 -17.35 0.99 -33.55
N ILE A 17 -16.10 1.08 -34.02
CA ILE A 17 -14.92 0.76 -33.21
C ILE A 17 -14.84 1.66 -31.98
N LEU A 18 -15.11 2.97 -32.14
CA LEU A 18 -15.12 3.91 -31.02
C LEU A 18 -16.25 3.61 -30.03
N ILE A 19 -17.46 3.29 -30.51
CA ILE A 19 -18.61 2.91 -29.67
C ILE A 19 -18.31 1.62 -28.91
N VAL A 20 -17.85 0.57 -29.60
CA VAL A 20 -17.50 -0.72 -28.98
C VAL A 20 -16.35 -0.53 -27.99
N GLY A 21 -15.33 0.25 -28.32
CA GLY A 21 -14.22 0.57 -27.43
C GLY A 21 -14.66 1.35 -26.18
N PHE A 22 -15.58 2.32 -26.34
CA PHE A 22 -16.17 3.05 -25.23
C PHE A 22 -17.06 2.16 -24.35
N TRP A 23 -17.90 1.31 -24.96
CA TRP A 23 -18.74 0.35 -24.25
C TRP A 23 -17.90 -0.67 -23.47
N TYR A 24 -16.88 -1.25 -24.12
CA TYR A 24 -15.93 -2.16 -23.49
C TYR A 24 -15.22 -1.51 -22.30
N ARG A 25 -14.71 -0.28 -22.47
CA ARG A 25 -14.10 0.50 -21.37
C ARG A 25 -15.07 0.74 -20.22
N THR A 26 -16.31 1.12 -20.53
CA THR A 26 -17.34 1.41 -19.53
C THR A 26 -17.74 0.14 -18.76
N VAL A 27 -17.97 -0.97 -19.45
CA VAL A 27 -18.27 -2.27 -18.83
C VAL A 27 -17.11 -2.75 -17.97
N ARG A 28 -15.88 -2.72 -18.49
CA ARG A 28 -14.68 -3.13 -17.74
C ARG A 28 -14.47 -2.28 -16.49
N LYS A 29 -14.71 -0.96 -16.57
CA LYS A 29 -14.63 -0.09 -15.40
C LYS A 29 -15.69 -0.47 -14.37
N ARG A 30 -16.94 -0.68 -14.80
CA ARG A 30 -18.06 -1.08 -13.94
C ARG A 30 -17.86 -2.44 -13.27
N THR A 31 -17.28 -3.42 -13.98
CA THR A 31 -16.99 -4.75 -13.41
C THR A 31 -15.86 -4.70 -12.39
N LYS A 32 -14.84 -3.86 -12.58
CA LYS A 32 -13.78 -3.63 -11.58
C LYS A 32 -14.34 -3.00 -10.30
N THR A 33 -15.15 -1.94 -10.41
CA THR A 33 -15.70 -1.22 -9.24
C THR A 33 -16.79 -1.97 -8.49
N ASN A 34 -17.43 -2.96 -9.12
CA ASN A 34 -18.49 -3.78 -8.51
C ASN A 34 -17.97 -5.10 -7.93
N SER A 35 -16.66 -5.33 -7.93
CA SER A 35 -16.08 -6.52 -7.33
C SER A 35 -16.28 -6.51 -5.81
N ARG A 36 -16.68 -7.65 -5.23
CA ARG A 36 -16.72 -7.84 -3.76
C ARG A 36 -15.34 -7.82 -3.09
N PHE A 37 -14.30 -7.65 -3.90
CA PHE A 37 -12.91 -7.54 -3.51
C PHE A 37 -12.32 -6.16 -3.84
N SER A 38 -13.13 -5.21 -4.36
CA SER A 38 -12.65 -3.84 -4.54
C SER A 38 -12.54 -3.13 -3.20
N LEU A 39 -11.62 -2.18 -3.07
CA LEU A 39 -11.43 -1.39 -1.86
C LEU A 39 -12.74 -0.76 -1.32
N GLU A 40 -13.66 -0.33 -2.19
CA GLU A 40 -14.97 0.24 -1.82
C GLU A 40 -15.92 -0.78 -1.17
N SER A 41 -15.69 -2.08 -1.40
CA SER A 41 -16.48 -3.17 -0.83
C SER A 41 -16.11 -3.51 0.62
N THR A 42 -15.03 -2.93 1.15
CA THR A 42 -14.64 -3.10 2.56
C THR A 42 -15.76 -2.70 3.53
N ARG A 43 -15.68 -3.26 4.73
CA ARG A 43 -16.62 -3.01 5.83
C ARG A 43 -15.83 -2.72 7.09
N GLU A 44 -16.42 -1.90 7.96
CA GLU A 44 -15.86 -1.67 9.29
C GLU A 44 -16.07 -2.90 10.17
N VAL A 45 -14.97 -3.46 10.68
CA VAL A 45 -14.97 -4.54 11.66
C VAL A 45 -14.27 -4.04 12.92
N ARG A 46 -14.84 -4.35 14.09
CA ARG A 46 -14.27 -3.93 15.38
C ARG A 46 -13.10 -4.85 15.74
N ALA A 47 -11.95 -4.27 16.02
CA ALA A 47 -10.77 -4.98 16.50
C ALA A 47 -10.72 -5.04 18.04
N GLY A 48 -9.77 -5.81 18.58
CA GLY A 48 -9.55 -6.00 20.00
C GLY A 48 -9.14 -4.73 20.76
N ASP A 49 -8.62 -3.71 20.07
CA ASP A 49 -8.35 -2.38 20.64
C ASP A 49 -9.62 -1.54 20.85
N GLY A 50 -10.78 -2.04 20.42
CA GLY A 50 -12.07 -1.36 20.52
C GLY A 50 -12.33 -0.36 19.40
N LEU A 51 -11.41 -0.16 18.45
CA LEU A 51 -11.62 0.67 17.26
C LEU A 51 -12.15 -0.18 16.11
N LYS A 52 -12.49 0.48 15.00
CA LYS A 52 -13.01 -0.18 13.79
C LYS A 52 -12.07 0.04 12.63
N TYR A 53 -11.87 -1.00 11.83
CA TYR A 53 -10.97 -0.99 10.69
C TYR A 53 -11.69 -1.47 9.44
N ARG A 54 -11.37 -0.87 8.30
CA ARG A 54 -11.95 -1.23 7.00
C ARG A 54 -11.26 -2.48 6.46
N VAL A 55 -11.97 -3.61 6.47
CA VAL A 55 -11.47 -4.91 6.01
C VAL A 55 -12.47 -5.60 5.08
N HIS A 56 -12.04 -6.63 4.36
CA HIS A 56 -12.89 -7.43 3.48
C HIS A 56 -13.58 -8.56 4.23
N THR A 57 -14.88 -8.41 4.49
CA THR A 57 -15.72 -9.49 5.03
C THR A 57 -16.03 -10.59 4.00
N SER A 58 -15.64 -10.39 2.74
CA SER A 58 -15.68 -11.41 1.69
C SER A 58 -14.61 -12.50 1.89
N HIS A 59 -13.56 -12.19 2.66
CA HIS A 59 -12.52 -13.14 3.07
C HIS A 59 -12.86 -13.74 4.43
N LYS A 60 -12.32 -14.94 4.71
CA LYS A 60 -12.43 -15.55 6.04
C LYS A 60 -11.61 -14.77 7.08
N ASN A 61 -11.95 -14.91 8.35
CA ASN A 61 -11.20 -14.35 9.48
C ASN A 61 -11.05 -12.81 9.38
N ALA A 62 -12.14 -12.11 9.08
CA ALA A 62 -12.16 -10.65 9.01
C ALA A 62 -11.81 -9.98 10.36
N ASP A 63 -12.16 -10.63 11.48
CA ASP A 63 -11.78 -10.15 12.82
C ASP A 63 -10.25 -10.16 13.00
N SER A 64 -9.57 -11.24 12.57
CA SER A 64 -8.11 -11.32 12.59
C SER A 64 -7.44 -10.29 11.68
N ALA A 65 -8.07 -9.94 10.55
CA ALA A 65 -7.60 -8.87 9.68
C ALA A 65 -7.75 -7.49 10.36
N ALA A 66 -8.86 -7.26 11.07
CA ALA A 66 -9.08 -6.03 11.83
C ALA A 66 -8.07 -5.90 12.98
N ASP A 67 -7.81 -6.98 13.72
CA ASP A 67 -6.79 -7.02 14.79
C ASP A 67 -5.38 -6.77 14.25
N THR A 68 -5.07 -7.33 13.09
CA THR A 68 -3.79 -7.10 12.40
C THR A 68 -3.65 -5.63 11.99
N MET A 69 -4.71 -5.04 11.44
CA MET A 69 -4.74 -3.62 11.07
C MET A 69 -4.59 -2.72 12.29
N ALA A 70 -5.22 -3.08 13.41
CA ALA A 70 -5.09 -2.36 14.67
C ALA A 70 -3.65 -2.33 15.19
N GLU A 71 -2.99 -3.48 15.19
CA GLU A 71 -1.59 -3.59 15.61
C GLU A 71 -0.65 -2.80 14.69
N LEU A 72 -0.86 -2.87 13.37
CA LEU A 72 -0.11 -2.06 12.39
C LEU A 72 -0.32 -0.56 12.60
N ASN A 73 -1.55 -0.12 12.84
CA ASN A 73 -1.88 1.28 13.13
C ASN A 73 -1.19 1.77 14.40
N ARG A 74 -1.30 1.00 15.49
CA ARG A 74 -0.64 1.30 16.77
C ARG A 74 0.86 1.51 16.58
N ARG A 75 1.52 0.56 15.89
CA ARG A 75 2.93 0.62 15.55
C ARG A 75 3.26 1.87 14.72
N ALA A 76 2.47 2.20 13.70
CA ALA A 76 2.72 3.37 12.85
C ALA A 76 2.62 4.68 13.63
N ILE A 77 1.63 4.80 14.51
CA ILE A 77 1.48 5.97 15.38
C ILE A 77 2.69 6.08 16.32
N GLU A 78 3.17 4.99 16.89
CA GLU A 78 4.38 4.97 17.73
C GLU A 78 5.64 5.41 16.98
N LEU A 79 5.86 4.87 15.78
CA LEU A 79 6.95 5.30 14.90
C LEU A 79 6.87 6.80 14.58
N ILE A 80 5.71 7.30 14.19
CA ILE A 80 5.53 8.71 13.85
C ILE A 80 5.74 9.62 15.08
N ARG A 81 5.30 9.20 16.28
CA ARG A 81 5.59 9.91 17.53
C ARG A 81 7.09 9.95 17.81
N HIS A 82 7.78 8.81 17.70
CA HIS A 82 9.23 8.73 17.86
C HIS A 82 9.97 9.66 16.90
N LEU A 83 9.61 9.63 15.60
CA LEU A 83 10.19 10.50 14.59
C LEU A 83 9.97 11.99 14.91
N ARG A 84 8.76 12.37 15.34
CA ARG A 84 8.45 13.75 15.78
C ARG A 84 9.37 14.17 16.92
N ASP A 85 9.45 13.33 17.95
CA ASP A 85 10.17 13.67 19.17
C ASP A 85 11.67 13.73 18.92
N LYS A 86 12.23 12.88 18.05
CA LYS A 86 13.66 12.89 17.69
C LYS A 86 14.04 14.02 16.73
N TYR A 87 13.27 14.24 15.66
CA TYR A 87 13.66 15.11 14.53
C TYR A 87 13.01 16.49 14.49
N LEU A 88 11.90 16.71 15.20
CA LEU A 88 11.26 18.02 15.26
C LEU A 88 11.49 18.73 16.59
N ARG A 89 11.53 17.98 17.69
CA ARG A 89 11.60 18.53 19.06
C ARG A 89 12.88 18.20 19.80
N GLY A 90 13.56 17.13 19.43
CA GLY A 90 14.63 16.53 20.21
C GLY A 90 16.03 16.72 19.62
N PRO A 91 16.97 15.83 19.94
CA PRO A 91 18.41 16.06 19.75
C PRO A 91 18.85 16.11 18.29
N ALA A 92 18.05 15.55 17.37
CA ALA A 92 18.29 15.61 15.94
C ALA A 92 17.54 16.77 15.26
N ALA A 93 16.78 17.57 16.00
CA ALA A 93 16.11 18.75 15.47
C ALA A 93 17.14 19.73 14.88
N GLY A 94 16.89 20.17 13.65
CA GLY A 94 17.77 21.11 12.94
C GLY A 94 18.99 20.48 12.26
N ARG A 95 19.31 19.20 12.53
CA ARG A 95 20.47 18.52 11.88
C ARG A 95 20.24 18.21 10.40
N SER A 96 18.98 18.02 10.02
CA SER A 96 18.58 17.64 8.67
C SER A 96 17.29 18.33 8.28
N SER A 97 17.35 19.22 7.29
CA SER A 97 16.15 19.86 6.75
C SER A 97 15.27 18.86 5.98
N ALA A 98 15.86 17.84 5.36
CA ALA A 98 15.12 16.84 4.61
C ALA A 98 14.36 15.87 5.52
N ARG A 99 15.00 15.34 6.58
CA ARG A 99 14.32 14.51 7.60
C ARG A 99 13.22 15.31 8.28
N LYS A 100 13.49 16.55 8.69
CA LYS A 100 12.47 17.44 9.27
C LYS A 100 11.25 17.57 8.35
N LYS A 101 11.45 17.81 7.05
CA LYS A 101 10.35 17.89 6.06
C LYS A 101 9.63 16.55 5.88
N ALA A 102 10.34 15.43 5.87
CA ALA A 102 9.74 14.09 5.75
C ALA A 102 8.84 13.78 6.94
N VAL A 103 9.35 13.98 8.16
CA VAL A 103 8.60 13.78 9.41
C VAL A 103 7.41 14.72 9.53
N SER A 104 7.57 15.99 9.12
CA SER A 104 6.45 16.95 9.13
C SER A 104 5.31 16.48 8.21
N ARG A 105 5.64 15.98 7.01
CA ARG A 105 4.61 15.45 6.08
C ARG A 105 3.92 14.21 6.62
N LEU A 106 4.65 13.30 7.26
CA LEU A 106 4.04 12.14 7.91
C LEU A 106 3.01 12.59 8.95
N LEU A 107 3.37 13.52 9.83
CA LEU A 107 2.47 14.05 10.85
C LEU A 107 1.26 14.78 10.25
N GLU A 108 1.45 15.52 9.15
CA GLU A 108 0.39 16.27 8.49
C GLU A 108 -0.58 15.38 7.71
N ARG A 109 -0.13 14.23 7.21
CA ARG A 109 -0.85 13.47 6.18
C ARG A 109 -1.25 12.06 6.60
N TYR A 110 -0.58 11.48 7.58
CA TYR A 110 -1.00 10.19 8.10
C TYR A 110 -2.25 10.38 8.94
N ASN A 111 -3.34 9.75 8.51
CA ASN A 111 -4.58 9.67 9.26
C ASN A 111 -4.75 8.22 9.76
N PRO A 112 -4.79 7.98 11.09
CA PRO A 112 -5.01 6.64 11.64
C PRO A 112 -6.30 5.95 11.15
N ASP A 113 -7.29 6.74 10.69
CA ASP A 113 -8.56 6.22 10.16
C ASP A 113 -8.50 5.91 8.65
N SER A 114 -7.37 6.17 7.97
CA SER A 114 -7.25 5.99 6.51
C SER A 114 -6.80 4.59 6.08
N LEU A 115 -6.51 3.71 7.03
CA LEU A 115 -6.12 2.33 6.77
C LEU A 115 -7.30 1.52 6.22
N ALA A 116 -7.03 0.75 5.17
CA ALA A 116 -7.99 -0.20 4.61
C ALA A 116 -7.28 -1.45 4.10
N GLU A 117 -7.93 -2.59 4.23
CA GLU A 117 -7.47 -3.81 3.58
C GLU A 117 -7.69 -3.70 2.07
N ASN A 118 -6.66 -4.06 1.31
CA ASN A 118 -6.77 -4.37 -0.10
C ASN A 118 -6.79 -5.89 -0.29
N SER A 119 -7.57 -6.37 -1.24
CA SER A 119 -7.73 -7.81 -1.45
C SER A 119 -6.67 -8.37 -2.41
N PRO A 120 -6.07 -9.54 -2.16
CA PRO A 120 -5.27 -10.25 -3.17
C PRO A 120 -6.09 -10.65 -4.42
N CYS A 121 -7.42 -10.65 -4.29
CA CYS A 121 -8.35 -10.93 -5.38
C CYS A 121 -8.91 -9.64 -6.04
N ASP A 122 -8.37 -8.45 -5.71
CA ASP A 122 -8.79 -7.21 -6.34
C ASP A 122 -8.44 -7.24 -7.85
N PRO A 123 -9.40 -6.98 -8.76
CA PRO A 123 -9.16 -7.01 -10.21
C PRO A 123 -8.30 -5.84 -10.73
N GLY A 124 -8.02 -4.85 -9.89
CA GLY A 124 -7.03 -3.79 -10.05
C GLY A 124 -5.62 -4.36 -10.14
N GLY A 125 -5.29 -5.32 -9.29
CA GLY A 125 -4.01 -6.05 -9.26
C GLY A 125 -2.92 -5.39 -8.42
N ASP A 126 -3.12 -4.16 -7.95
CA ASP A 126 -2.22 -3.53 -6.98
C ASP A 126 -2.28 -4.28 -5.64
N THR A 127 -1.17 -4.36 -4.91
CA THR A 127 -1.10 -5.07 -3.63
C THR A 127 -1.26 -4.12 -2.45
N SER A 128 -0.45 -3.08 -2.39
CA SER A 128 -0.53 -2.00 -1.40
C SER A 128 -0.25 -0.67 -2.06
N PHE A 129 -0.89 0.39 -1.56
CA PHE A 129 -0.78 1.71 -2.15
C PHE A 129 -1.31 2.81 -1.22
N THR A 130 -0.98 4.05 -1.57
CA THR A 130 -1.56 5.26 -0.97
C THR A 130 -2.36 6.05 -2.00
N ILE A 131 -3.54 6.51 -1.61
CA ILE A 131 -4.33 7.47 -2.38
C ILE A 131 -4.13 8.86 -1.77
N ASP A 132 -3.90 9.86 -2.63
CA ASP A 132 -3.73 11.27 -2.28
C ASP A 132 -2.75 11.52 -1.12
N LYS A 133 -1.64 10.78 -1.11
CA LYS A 133 -0.55 10.90 -0.12
C LYS A 133 -1.02 10.73 1.33
N GLY A 134 -1.99 9.86 1.59
CA GLY A 134 -2.40 9.46 2.95
C GLY A 134 -3.90 9.50 3.21
N ALA A 135 -4.70 9.99 2.25
CA ALA A 135 -6.16 9.98 2.35
C ALA A 135 -6.72 8.55 2.48
N ILE A 136 -6.08 7.59 1.80
CA ILE A 136 -6.23 6.15 2.04
C ILE A 136 -4.84 5.52 2.01
N LEU A 137 -4.56 4.62 2.95
CA LEU A 137 -3.42 3.71 2.93
C LEU A 137 -3.99 2.28 2.86
N ALA A 138 -3.91 1.68 1.68
CA ALA A 138 -4.44 0.36 1.42
C ALA A 138 -3.33 -0.69 1.55
N LEU A 139 -3.58 -1.74 2.35
CA LEU A 139 -2.63 -2.83 2.58
C LEU A 139 -3.24 -4.17 2.19
N CYS A 140 -2.56 -4.93 1.35
CA CYS A 140 -2.88 -6.35 1.21
C CYS A 140 -2.38 -7.10 2.44
N LEU A 141 -3.31 -7.59 3.26
CA LEU A 141 -2.98 -8.31 4.49
C LEU A 141 -2.71 -9.80 4.24
N ARG A 142 -3.06 -10.31 3.05
CA ARG A 142 -3.22 -11.75 2.81
C ARG A 142 -2.38 -12.25 1.64
N GLU A 143 -1.91 -13.48 1.76
CA GLU A 143 -1.27 -14.21 0.66
C GLU A 143 -2.19 -14.30 -0.56
N LYS A 144 -1.62 -14.26 -1.77
CA LYS A 144 -2.42 -14.38 -3.00
C LYS A 144 -2.81 -15.81 -3.28
N ASP A 145 -1.93 -16.75 -2.97
CA ASP A 145 -2.25 -18.16 -3.09
C ASP A 145 -3.21 -18.57 -1.98
N PRO A 146 -4.04 -19.59 -2.21
CA PRO A 146 -4.91 -20.12 -1.17
C PRO A 146 -4.11 -20.60 0.03
N ALA A 147 -4.73 -20.48 1.20
CA ALA A 147 -4.15 -20.80 2.48
C ALA A 147 -3.63 -22.24 2.52
N GLN A 148 -2.51 -22.43 3.21
CA GLN A 148 -1.91 -23.76 3.40
C GLN A 148 -2.80 -24.69 4.24
N SER A 149 -3.83 -24.13 4.89
CA SER A 149 -4.90 -24.85 5.59
C SER A 149 -5.71 -25.80 4.70
N GLY A 150 -5.54 -25.75 3.37
CA GLY A 150 -6.19 -26.64 2.41
C GLY A 150 -7.56 -26.15 1.93
N ASP A 151 -8.02 -25.00 2.41
CA ASP A 151 -9.21 -24.33 1.88
C ASP A 151 -8.83 -23.41 0.70
N PRO A 152 -9.28 -23.73 -0.54
CA PRO A 152 -8.94 -22.96 -1.72
C PRO A 152 -9.51 -21.52 -1.73
N ALA A 153 -10.42 -21.19 -0.81
CA ALA A 153 -11.03 -19.86 -0.67
C ALA A 153 -10.49 -19.06 0.53
N ALA A 154 -9.66 -19.66 1.38
CA ALA A 154 -8.99 -18.94 2.47
C ALA A 154 -7.67 -18.37 1.96
N HIS A 155 -7.26 -17.22 2.47
CA HIS A 155 -5.95 -16.63 2.22
C HIS A 155 -5.34 -16.28 3.57
N ASP A 156 -4.16 -16.81 3.85
CA ASP A 156 -3.46 -16.63 5.12
C ASP A 156 -3.02 -15.17 5.27
N ILE A 157 -3.13 -14.62 6.49
CA ILE A 157 -2.62 -13.29 6.79
C ILE A 157 -1.09 -13.37 6.88
N HIS A 158 -0.40 -12.44 6.23
CA HIS A 158 1.05 -12.37 6.24
C HIS A 158 1.61 -12.16 7.64
N SER A 159 2.89 -12.51 7.84
CA SER A 159 3.58 -12.21 9.08
C SER A 159 3.52 -10.71 9.41
N LEU A 160 3.39 -10.39 10.70
CA LEU A 160 3.35 -8.99 11.15
C LEU A 160 4.61 -8.22 10.76
N ASN A 161 5.76 -8.89 10.69
CA ASN A 161 7.02 -8.27 10.26
C ASN A 161 7.00 -7.88 8.77
N THR A 162 6.48 -8.77 7.91
CA THR A 162 6.30 -8.48 6.48
C THR A 162 5.34 -7.30 6.29
N LEU A 163 4.21 -7.32 7.00
CA LEU A 163 3.22 -6.24 6.92
C LEU A 163 3.75 -4.90 7.46
N ALA A 164 4.53 -4.93 8.54
CA ALA A 164 5.22 -3.77 9.07
C ALA A 164 6.19 -3.17 8.04
N PHE A 165 6.95 -4.01 7.32
CA PHE A 165 7.86 -3.55 6.27
C PHE A 165 7.10 -2.85 5.12
N VAL A 166 5.99 -3.44 4.67
CA VAL A 166 5.15 -2.85 3.62
C VAL A 166 4.44 -1.58 4.12
N LEU A 167 4.01 -1.53 5.38
CA LEU A 167 3.47 -0.30 5.95
C LEU A 167 4.50 0.83 5.94
N VAL A 168 5.77 0.54 6.27
CA VAL A 168 6.84 1.55 6.21
C VAL A 168 7.12 1.99 4.77
N HIS A 169 6.98 1.10 3.78
CA HIS A 169 7.03 1.44 2.35
C HIS A 169 5.96 2.50 2.03
N GLU A 170 4.71 2.24 2.39
CA GLU A 170 3.60 3.16 2.11
C GLU A 170 3.70 4.48 2.91
N LEU A 171 4.12 4.43 4.17
CA LEU A 171 4.42 5.64 4.95
C LEU A 171 5.52 6.47 4.29
N THR A 172 6.51 5.84 3.65
CA THR A 172 7.54 6.57 2.92
C THR A 172 6.96 7.33 1.73
N HIS A 173 6.00 6.76 1.00
CA HIS A 173 5.28 7.47 -0.06
C HIS A 173 4.53 8.70 0.43
N ILE A 174 4.04 8.69 1.67
CA ILE A 174 3.40 9.83 2.35
C ILE A 174 4.45 10.90 2.75
N ALA A 175 5.62 10.46 3.24
CA ALA A 175 6.70 11.31 3.74
C ALA A 175 7.39 12.17 2.66
N ILE A 176 7.32 11.74 1.39
CA ILE A 176 7.94 12.44 0.27
C ILE A 176 6.91 13.02 -0.71
N LYS A 177 7.36 13.95 -1.56
CA LYS A 177 6.52 14.50 -2.63
C LYS A 177 6.53 13.64 -3.89
N ASP A 178 7.66 13.01 -4.17
CA ASP A 178 7.87 12.26 -5.40
C ASP A 178 6.98 11.01 -5.46
N SER A 179 6.71 10.56 -6.67
CA SER A 179 5.96 9.34 -6.96
C SER A 179 6.92 8.25 -7.45
N GLY A 180 6.51 6.99 -7.30
CA GLY A 180 7.37 5.84 -7.57
C GLY A 180 8.56 5.78 -6.61
N HIS A 181 9.65 5.15 -7.04
CA HIS A 181 10.80 4.87 -6.20
C HIS A 181 12.11 5.53 -6.72
N PRO A 182 12.16 6.86 -6.91
CA PRO A 182 13.40 7.54 -7.28
C PRO A 182 14.45 7.43 -6.16
N PRO A 183 15.72 7.80 -6.38
CA PRO A 183 16.75 7.72 -5.34
C PRO A 183 16.34 8.38 -4.01
N ARG A 184 15.63 9.51 -4.07
CA ARG A 184 15.11 10.20 -2.88
C ARG A 184 14.11 9.37 -2.07
N TYR A 185 13.31 8.53 -2.73
CA TYR A 185 12.42 7.58 -2.05
C TYR A 185 13.25 6.58 -1.25
N TRP A 186 14.23 5.93 -1.88
CA TRP A 186 15.05 4.92 -1.20
C TRP A 186 15.85 5.47 -0.03
N GLN A 187 16.35 6.70 -0.14
CA GLN A 187 16.99 7.40 0.97
C GLN A 187 16.02 7.62 2.14
N ALA A 188 14.78 8.05 1.84
CA ALA A 188 13.74 8.25 2.86
C ALA A 188 13.26 6.91 3.46
N PHE A 189 13.10 5.88 2.62
CA PHE A 189 12.68 4.55 3.05
C PHE A 189 13.71 3.95 4.00
N LYS A 190 15.01 4.02 3.63
CA LYS A 190 16.10 3.58 4.49
C LYS A 190 16.10 4.31 5.83
N PHE A 191 15.97 5.63 5.80
CA PHE A 191 15.86 6.45 7.01
C PHE A 191 14.70 6.00 7.92
N ILE A 192 13.49 5.84 7.37
CA ILE A 192 12.32 5.47 8.18
C ILE A 192 12.44 4.02 8.67
N LEU A 193 13.00 3.11 7.87
CA LEU A 193 13.28 1.73 8.27
C LEU A 193 14.30 1.65 9.42
N GLU A 194 15.37 2.45 9.39
CA GLU A 194 16.35 2.49 10.49
C GLU A 194 15.67 2.86 11.81
N GLU A 195 14.78 3.86 11.78
CA GLU A 195 14.02 4.30 12.95
C GLU A 195 12.93 3.30 13.37
N ALA A 196 12.33 2.59 12.42
CA ALA A 196 11.40 1.50 12.69
C ALA A 196 12.09 0.31 13.38
N VAL A 197 13.32 -0.03 12.99
CA VAL A 197 14.12 -1.05 13.68
C VAL A 197 14.52 -0.57 15.07
N GLU A 198 14.95 0.69 15.22
CA GLU A 198 15.33 1.27 16.52
C GLU A 198 14.20 1.24 17.55
N THR A 199 12.95 1.41 17.11
CA THR A 199 11.76 1.37 17.97
C THR A 199 11.22 -0.03 18.24
N GLY A 200 11.79 -1.08 17.61
CA GLY A 200 11.24 -2.44 17.67
C GLY A 200 9.95 -2.63 16.87
N PHE A 201 9.56 -1.64 16.04
CA PHE A 201 8.41 -1.71 15.15
C PHE A 201 8.56 -2.84 14.11
N LEU A 202 9.79 -3.08 13.65
CA LEU A 202 10.16 -4.04 12.60
C LEU A 202 11.46 -4.74 12.99
N GLU A 203 11.51 -6.05 12.76
CA GLU A 203 12.75 -6.82 12.78
C GLU A 203 13.53 -6.63 11.48
N LYS A 204 14.83 -6.40 11.61
CA LYS A 204 15.72 -6.19 10.47
C LYS A 204 15.96 -7.51 9.70
N VAL A 205 15.45 -7.62 8.48
CA VAL A 205 15.58 -8.80 7.61
C VAL A 205 16.30 -8.47 6.30
N ASP A 206 17.29 -9.28 5.93
CA ASP A 206 17.97 -9.22 4.63
C ASP A 206 17.16 -9.97 3.57
N TYR A 207 16.19 -9.29 2.95
CA TYR A 207 15.35 -9.90 1.92
C TYR A 207 16.12 -10.33 0.66
N GLY A 208 17.34 -9.83 0.44
CA GLY A 208 18.20 -10.32 -0.65
C GLY A 208 18.72 -11.74 -0.41
N ARG A 209 18.76 -12.17 0.86
CA ARG A 209 19.14 -13.53 1.28
C ARG A 209 17.94 -14.38 1.70
N HIS A 210 16.90 -13.72 2.21
CA HIS A 210 15.70 -14.35 2.75
C HIS A 210 14.45 -13.73 2.10
N PRO A 211 14.24 -13.91 0.79
CA PRO A 211 13.09 -13.34 0.11
C PRO A 211 11.79 -13.92 0.69
N VAL A 212 10.74 -13.11 0.70
CA VAL A 212 9.42 -13.49 1.21
C VAL A 212 8.32 -13.18 0.20
N GLN A 213 7.30 -14.01 0.14
CA GLN A 213 6.11 -13.74 -0.66
C GLN A 213 5.21 -12.72 0.04
N TYR A 214 4.64 -11.82 -0.74
CA TYR A 214 3.75 -10.77 -0.29
C TYR A 214 2.67 -10.53 -1.35
N CYS A 215 1.43 -10.94 -1.06
CA CYS A 215 0.29 -10.73 -1.93
C CYS A 215 0.54 -11.16 -3.40
N GLY A 216 1.33 -12.23 -3.60
CA GLY A 216 1.70 -12.77 -4.92
C GLY A 216 2.86 -12.05 -5.61
N GLU A 217 3.51 -11.12 -4.93
CA GLU A 217 4.78 -10.50 -5.31
C GLU A 217 5.90 -11.02 -4.40
N THR A 218 7.15 -10.91 -4.85
CA THR A 218 8.32 -11.29 -4.03
C THR A 218 9.00 -10.05 -3.47
N ILE A 219 9.12 -9.96 -2.14
CA ILE A 219 9.98 -8.99 -1.47
C ILE A 219 11.38 -9.59 -1.37
N GLU A 220 12.30 -9.07 -2.17
CA GLU A 220 13.69 -9.55 -2.28
C GLU A 220 14.74 -8.46 -2.04
N TYR A 221 14.31 -7.26 -1.58
CA TYR A 221 15.22 -6.14 -1.37
C TYR A 221 14.87 -5.33 -0.11
N SER A 222 15.91 -4.93 0.63
CA SER A 222 15.82 -3.99 1.74
C SER A 222 17.01 -3.02 1.70
N PRO A 223 16.79 -1.68 1.66
CA PRO A 223 17.88 -0.72 1.61
C PRO A 223 18.70 -0.67 2.91
N LEU A 224 18.24 -1.32 3.98
CA LEU A 224 19.00 -1.50 5.23
C LEU A 224 20.30 -2.29 5.05
N PHE A 225 20.40 -3.09 3.98
CA PHE A 225 21.56 -3.95 3.67
C PHE A 225 22.32 -3.46 2.42
N ASP A 226 21.86 -2.39 1.79
CA ASP A 226 22.50 -1.77 0.64
C ASP A 226 23.34 -0.57 1.07
N HIS A 227 24.67 -0.70 1.00
CA HIS A 227 25.60 0.37 1.36
C HIS A 227 25.67 1.51 0.33
N SER A 228 25.17 1.29 -0.90
CA SER A 228 25.11 2.33 -1.93
C SER A 228 23.98 3.34 -1.68
N VAL A 229 22.94 2.93 -0.94
CA VAL A 229 21.84 3.81 -0.51
C VAL A 229 22.22 4.49 0.79
N GLN A 230 22.45 5.79 0.76
CA GLN A 230 22.61 6.59 1.98
C GLN A 230 21.25 6.92 2.57
N ALA A 231 21.11 6.90 3.90
CA ALA A 231 19.88 7.36 4.53
C ALA A 231 19.68 8.86 4.25
N LEU A 232 18.42 9.29 4.15
CA LEU A 232 18.07 10.70 3.92
C LEU A 232 18.78 11.59 4.95
N VAL A 233 19.42 12.69 4.52
CA VAL A 233 20.12 13.68 5.36
C VAL A 233 19.67 15.10 5.07
#